data_AF-A0A0L6JIP6-F1
#
_entry.id   AF-A0A0L6JIP6-F1
#
_cell.length_a   1.000
_cell.length_b   1.000
_cell.length_c   1.000
_cell.angle_alpha   90.00
_cell.angle_beta   90.00
_cell.angle_gamma   90.00
#
_symmetry.space_group_name_H-M   'P 1'
#
loop_
_entity.id
_entity.type
_entity.pdbx_description
1 polymer ?
#
loop_
_entity_poly.entity_id
_entity_poly.type
_entity_poly.pdbx_seq_one_letter_code
_entity_poly.pdbx_strand_id
1 'polypeptide(L)'
;MPNNSKAYVTIMDYPEYETSCIGYIRIRTFRYLQDLEIALKEFKRYRFHVPDHMSKDLDKWIYYQTHIFLLDYFKSNINIFNNLYIEFIDNYKYFYIAEKNHFKKYYSEQISIISNSVLTSLKILAAEGGYPHRVICYCFKNLLEDYPPAKIANELLSKNLDILLDLFIDNYSYETEIPLLYVAYLFETVRDDLDSELNDLVYKYGNYNEDFTKIVEKILSTRTGSTLLENYFSIDQKNKPQIIVMWCKRVKERIINKTLAFLKDKNNYFEV
;
A
#
# COMPACT_ATOMS: atom_id res chain seq x y z
N MET A 1 24.45 10.71 22.96
CA MET A 1 23.31 11.22 22.19
C MET A 1 23.85 11.73 20.87
N PRO A 2 23.57 11.09 19.72
CA PRO A 2 23.98 11.66 18.44
C PRO A 2 22.96 12.73 18.04
N ASN A 3 23.39 13.98 18.15
CA ASN A 3 22.81 15.13 17.45
C ASN A 3 23.02 14.93 15.95
N ASN A 4 22.03 14.38 15.25
CA ASN A 4 21.90 14.57 13.79
C ASN A 4 20.62 15.36 13.55
N SER A 5 20.67 16.67 13.80
CA SER A 5 19.70 17.59 13.22
C SER A 5 19.89 17.52 11.71
N LYS A 6 19.10 16.67 11.06
CA LYS A 6 19.01 16.52 9.62
C LYS A 6 18.64 17.88 9.02
N ALA A 7 19.64 18.61 8.54
CA ALA A 7 19.47 19.97 8.04
C ALA A 7 18.51 19.97 6.86
N TYR A 8 17.53 20.88 6.89
CA TYR A 8 16.69 21.16 5.74
C TYR A 8 17.51 21.97 4.73
N VAL A 9 17.38 21.60 3.46
CA VAL A 9 18.04 22.22 2.31
C VAL A 9 16.98 22.70 1.32
N THR A 10 17.39 23.48 0.33
CA THR A 10 16.58 24.02 -0.75
C THR A 10 17.24 23.70 -2.09
N ILE A 11 16.54 23.92 -3.21
CA ILE A 11 17.14 23.78 -4.54
C ILE A 11 18.32 24.75 -4.75
N MET A 12 18.35 25.86 -4.01
CA MET A 12 19.46 26.83 -4.08
C MET A 12 20.77 26.27 -3.52
N ASP A 13 20.69 25.24 -2.68
CA ASP A 13 21.86 24.52 -2.17
C ASP A 13 22.44 23.53 -3.21
N TYR A 14 21.72 23.32 -4.32
CA TYR A 14 22.12 22.45 -5.44
C TYR A 14 21.93 23.14 -6.80
N PRO A 15 22.67 24.22 -7.08
CA PRO A 15 22.48 25.07 -8.25
C PRO A 15 22.59 24.32 -9.59
N GLU A 16 23.34 23.23 -9.64
CA GLU A 16 23.50 22.38 -10.82
C GLU A 16 22.20 21.70 -11.28
N TYR A 17 21.20 21.53 -10.40
CA TYR A 17 19.90 20.96 -10.74
C TYR A 17 18.81 22.01 -10.96
N GLU A 18 19.05 23.27 -10.56
CA GLU A 18 18.04 24.33 -10.56
C GLU A 18 17.35 24.49 -11.92
N THR A 19 18.13 24.60 -12.99
CA THR A 19 17.60 24.82 -14.35
C THR A 19 16.71 23.66 -14.79
N SER A 20 17.14 22.43 -14.51
CA SER A 20 16.39 21.22 -14.88
C SER A 20 15.10 21.08 -14.09
N CYS A 21 15.10 21.41 -12.79
CA CYS A 21 13.92 21.42 -11.95
C CYS A 21 12.92 22.52 -12.38
N ILE A 22 13.41 23.71 -12.75
CA ILE A 22 12.57 24.77 -13.32
C ILE A 22 11.94 24.31 -14.63
N GLY A 23 12.71 23.68 -15.51
CA GLY A 23 12.20 23.07 -16.74
C GLY A 23 11.12 22.02 -16.47
N TYR A 24 11.35 21.17 -15.48
CA TYR A 24 10.40 20.13 -15.03
C TYR A 24 9.07 20.73 -14.58
N ILE A 25 9.10 21.78 -13.74
CA ILE A 25 7.92 22.52 -13.29
C ILE A 25 7.22 23.13 -14.50
N ARG A 26 7.94 23.87 -15.34
CA ARG A 26 7.39 24.53 -16.53
C ARG A 26 6.60 23.57 -17.42
N ILE A 27 7.17 22.42 -17.75
CA ILE A 27 6.51 21.43 -18.62
C ILE A 27 5.18 20.97 -18.03
N ARG A 28 5.14 20.71 -16.72
CA ARG A 28 3.97 20.17 -16.02
C ARG A 28 2.92 21.22 -15.68
N THR A 29 3.31 22.48 -15.61
CA THR A 29 2.42 23.57 -15.22
C THR A 29 2.03 24.49 -16.36
N PHE A 30 2.64 24.36 -17.55
CA PHE A 30 2.46 25.27 -18.69
C PHE A 30 0.98 25.48 -19.06
N ARG A 31 0.15 24.46 -18.93
CA ARG A 31 -1.29 24.53 -19.28
C ARG A 31 -2.19 24.98 -18.13
N TYR A 32 -1.64 25.14 -16.93
CA TYR A 32 -2.42 25.26 -15.71
C TYR A 32 -2.12 26.51 -14.89
N LEU A 33 -0.90 27.05 -14.96
CA LEU A 33 -0.52 28.25 -14.22
C LEU A 33 -0.54 29.47 -15.13
N GLN A 34 -1.38 30.44 -14.77
CA GLN A 34 -1.27 31.80 -15.31
C GLN A 34 -0.05 32.52 -14.71
N ASP A 35 0.28 32.25 -13.44
CA ASP A 35 1.38 32.89 -12.71
C ASP A 35 2.51 31.91 -12.35
N LEU A 36 3.15 31.33 -13.37
CA LEU A 36 4.29 30.43 -13.22
C LEU A 36 5.42 31.03 -12.34
N GLU A 37 5.66 32.34 -12.44
CA GLU A 37 6.71 33.02 -11.69
C GLU A 37 6.52 32.95 -10.17
N ILE A 38 5.27 32.95 -9.70
CA ILE A 38 4.96 32.80 -8.27
C ILE A 38 5.33 31.39 -7.82
N ALA A 39 4.91 30.37 -8.56
CA ALA A 39 5.25 28.98 -8.25
C ALA A 39 6.77 28.74 -8.24
N LEU A 40 7.51 29.30 -9.20
CA LEU A 40 8.98 29.18 -9.23
C LEU A 40 9.65 29.86 -8.04
N LYS A 41 9.13 31.01 -7.59
CA LYS A 41 9.64 31.71 -6.41
C LYS A 41 9.39 30.91 -5.12
N GLU A 42 8.23 30.28 -5.01
CA GLU A 42 7.91 29.38 -3.90
C GLU A 42 8.78 28.12 -3.93
N PHE A 43 8.98 27.52 -5.10
CA PHE A 43 9.85 26.36 -5.27
C PHE A 43 11.29 26.62 -4.80
N LYS A 44 11.86 27.79 -5.15
CA LYS A 44 13.22 28.15 -4.68
C LYS A 44 13.35 28.24 -3.16
N ARG A 45 12.23 28.44 -2.45
CA ARG A 45 12.16 28.51 -0.99
C ARG A 45 11.71 27.19 -0.35
N TYR A 46 11.29 26.22 -1.17
CA TYR A 46 10.83 24.93 -0.72
C TYR A 46 11.96 24.20 -0.01
N ARG A 47 11.70 23.79 1.23
CA ARG A 47 12.68 23.12 2.09
C ARG A 47 12.39 21.64 2.14
N PHE A 48 13.42 20.84 1.88
CA PHE A 48 13.35 19.39 1.96
C PHE A 48 14.53 18.81 2.72
N HIS A 49 14.39 17.55 3.13
CA HIS A 49 15.45 16.80 3.77
C HIS A 49 16.07 15.82 2.76
N VAL A 50 17.39 15.68 2.77
CA VAL A 50 18.12 14.65 2.02
C VAL A 50 18.56 13.55 2.98
N PRO A 51 17.98 12.35 2.89
CA PRO A 51 18.40 11.23 3.72
C PRO A 51 19.82 10.76 3.36
N ASP A 52 20.61 10.34 4.36
CA ASP A 52 22.00 9.91 4.18
C ASP A 52 22.14 8.79 3.12
N HIS A 53 21.16 7.89 3.03
CA HIS A 53 21.13 6.79 2.06
C HIS A 53 20.81 7.23 0.62
N MET A 54 20.28 8.44 0.41
CA MET A 54 19.95 9.00 -0.91
C MET A 54 21.12 9.77 -1.54
N SER A 55 22.25 9.91 -0.85
CA SER A 55 23.43 10.61 -1.37
C SER A 55 23.97 10.04 -2.69
N LYS A 56 23.71 8.75 -2.98
CA LYS A 56 24.10 8.08 -4.23
C LYS A 56 23.10 8.25 -5.39
N ASP A 57 21.86 8.65 -5.09
CA ASP A 57 20.77 8.87 -6.05
C ASP A 57 20.20 10.30 -5.87
N LEU A 58 21.09 11.26 -5.58
CA LEU A 58 20.73 12.62 -5.21
C LEU A 58 19.94 13.33 -6.31
N ASP A 59 20.28 13.08 -7.56
CA ASP A 59 19.57 13.59 -8.74
C ASP A 59 18.10 13.15 -8.72
N LYS A 60 17.83 11.85 -8.60
CA LYS A 60 16.47 11.28 -8.52
C LYS A 60 15.72 11.83 -7.32
N TRP A 61 16.39 11.98 -6.18
CA TRP A 61 15.79 12.56 -4.99
C TRP A 61 15.41 14.03 -5.18
N ILE A 62 16.24 14.84 -5.84
CA ILE A 62 15.92 16.24 -6.12
C ILE A 62 14.73 16.36 -7.09
N TYR A 63 14.66 15.53 -8.13
CA TYR A 63 13.48 15.46 -9.01
C TYR A 63 12.23 15.03 -8.27
N TYR A 64 12.35 14.03 -7.39
CA TYR A 64 11.29 13.60 -6.50
C TYR A 64 10.77 14.77 -5.65
N GLN A 65 11.66 15.51 -4.96
CA GLN A 65 11.27 16.67 -4.15
C GLN A 65 10.64 17.79 -4.98
N THR A 66 11.10 17.99 -6.21
CA THR A 66 10.48 18.93 -7.16
C THR A 66 9.06 18.53 -7.51
N HIS A 67 8.79 17.23 -7.64
CA HIS A 67 7.46 16.73 -7.92
C HIS A 67 6.56 16.77 -6.68
N ILE A 68 7.08 16.49 -5.48
CA ILE A 68 6.35 16.69 -4.22
C ILE A 68 5.93 18.16 -4.08
N PHE A 69 6.83 19.11 -4.35
CA PHE A 69 6.47 20.53 -4.37
C PHE A 69 5.25 20.83 -5.28
N LEU A 70 5.21 20.24 -6.49
CA LEU A 70 4.08 20.43 -7.40
C LEU A 70 2.78 19.85 -6.82
N LEU A 71 2.83 18.67 -6.22
CA LEU A 71 1.67 18.06 -5.55
C LEU A 71 1.17 18.94 -4.40
N ASP A 72 2.07 19.44 -3.55
CA ASP A 72 1.76 20.35 -2.46
C ASP A 72 1.11 21.65 -2.98
N TYR A 73 1.65 22.19 -4.08
CA TYR A 73 1.19 23.43 -4.70
C TYR A 73 -0.22 23.29 -5.29
N PHE A 74 -0.51 22.15 -5.93
CA PHE A 74 -1.81 21.90 -6.58
C PHE A 74 -2.80 21.10 -5.73
N LYS A 75 -2.52 20.84 -4.45
CA LYS A 75 -3.40 20.02 -3.58
C LYS A 75 -4.87 20.47 -3.54
N SER A 76 -5.13 21.76 -3.76
CA SER A 76 -6.48 22.33 -3.78
C SER A 76 -7.17 22.22 -5.15
N ASN A 77 -6.44 21.85 -6.21
CA ASN A 77 -6.98 21.63 -7.55
C ASN A 77 -6.95 20.14 -7.89
N ILE A 78 -8.05 19.45 -7.58
CA ILE A 78 -8.14 18.00 -7.64
C ILE A 78 -7.75 17.42 -9.01
N ASN A 79 -8.10 18.08 -10.11
CA ASN A 79 -7.83 17.56 -11.46
C ASN A 79 -6.33 17.57 -11.76
N ILE A 80 -5.63 18.65 -11.40
CA ILE A 80 -4.17 18.75 -11.63
C ILE A 80 -3.43 17.85 -10.64
N PHE A 81 -3.85 17.88 -9.37
CA PHE A 81 -3.30 17.01 -8.35
C PHE A 81 -3.35 15.54 -8.78
N ASN A 82 -4.48 15.08 -9.30
CA ASN A 82 -4.64 13.70 -9.76
C ASN A 82 -3.69 13.35 -10.91
N ASN A 83 -3.52 14.24 -11.90
CA ASN A 83 -2.60 14.00 -13.00
C ASN A 83 -1.15 13.90 -12.52
N LEU A 84 -0.73 14.86 -11.68
CA LEU A 84 0.60 14.83 -11.05
C LEU A 84 0.76 13.58 -10.19
N TYR A 85 -0.27 13.18 -9.46
CA TYR A 85 -0.21 12.02 -8.58
C TYR A 85 -0.06 10.71 -9.35
N ILE A 86 -0.72 10.57 -10.50
CA ILE A 86 -0.50 9.41 -11.38
C ILE A 86 0.95 9.42 -11.90
N GLU A 87 1.45 10.56 -12.40
CA GLU A 87 2.84 10.69 -12.83
C GLU A 87 3.84 10.37 -11.72
N PHE A 88 3.54 10.80 -10.49
CA PHE A 88 4.36 10.55 -9.31
C PHE A 88 4.55 9.05 -9.10
N ILE A 89 3.44 8.33 -9.08
CA ILE A 89 3.41 6.90 -8.78
C ILE A 89 4.08 6.07 -9.87
N ASP A 90 3.93 6.47 -11.12
CA ASP A 90 4.52 5.75 -12.25
C ASP A 90 6.04 5.94 -12.31
N ASN A 91 6.53 7.15 -12.01
CA ASN A 91 7.93 7.51 -12.22
C ASN A 91 8.82 7.32 -10.99
N TYR A 92 8.27 7.27 -9.77
CA TYR A 92 9.06 7.27 -8.54
C TYR A 92 8.96 5.98 -7.71
N LYS A 93 8.50 4.86 -8.30
CA LYS A 93 8.33 3.52 -7.67
C LYS A 93 9.48 3.07 -6.74
N TYR A 94 10.71 3.52 -6.97
CA TYR A 94 11.89 3.25 -6.15
C TYR A 94 11.85 3.83 -4.72
N PHE A 95 11.02 4.83 -4.42
CA PHE A 95 10.96 5.48 -3.10
C PHE A 95 9.74 5.06 -2.24
N TYR A 96 9.02 4.03 -2.68
CA TYR A 96 7.74 3.54 -2.16
C TYR A 96 7.52 3.60 -0.63
N ILE A 97 8.49 3.20 0.22
CA ILE A 97 8.31 3.20 1.68
C ILE A 97 8.30 4.62 2.26
N ALA A 98 9.14 5.52 1.75
CA ALA A 98 9.16 6.92 2.16
C ALA A 98 7.91 7.65 1.66
N GLU A 99 7.45 7.28 0.47
CA GLU A 99 6.24 7.78 -0.18
C GLU A 99 4.99 7.43 0.64
N LYS A 100 4.75 6.15 0.94
CA LYS A 100 3.55 5.70 1.66
C LYS A 100 3.32 6.49 2.95
N ASN A 101 4.38 6.71 3.74
CA ASN A 101 4.28 7.41 5.02
C ASN A 101 4.04 8.92 4.89
N HIS A 102 4.66 9.55 3.89
CA HIS A 102 4.40 10.96 3.61
C HIS A 102 2.95 11.15 3.12
N PHE A 103 2.50 10.31 2.19
CA PHE A 103 1.17 10.42 1.60
C PHE A 103 0.02 10.11 2.56
N LYS A 104 0.13 9.06 3.39
CA LYS A 104 -0.88 8.75 4.42
C LYS A 104 -1.08 9.92 5.38
N LYS A 105 -0.03 10.71 5.63
CA LYS A 105 -0.05 11.82 6.57
C LYS A 105 -0.60 13.12 5.96
N TYR A 106 -0.35 13.38 4.68
CA TYR A 106 -0.61 14.69 4.07
C TYR A 106 -1.71 14.68 3.00
N TYR A 107 -2.05 13.53 2.41
CA TYR A 107 -2.90 13.40 1.20
C TYR A 107 -3.94 12.28 1.25
N SER A 108 -4.26 11.74 2.44
CA SER A 108 -5.10 10.55 2.59
C SER A 108 -6.51 10.68 2.00
N GLU A 109 -7.12 11.87 2.08
CA GLU A 109 -8.47 12.12 1.58
C GLU A 109 -8.50 12.11 0.04
N GLN A 110 -7.47 12.66 -0.62
CA GLN A 110 -7.39 12.71 -2.08
C GLN A 110 -7.16 11.33 -2.71
N ILE A 111 -6.48 10.41 -2.00
CA ILE A 111 -6.26 9.03 -2.46
C ILE A 111 -7.57 8.24 -2.55
N SER A 112 -8.55 8.54 -1.69
CA SER A 112 -9.85 7.85 -1.65
C SER A 112 -10.64 8.03 -2.96
N ILE A 113 -10.38 9.13 -3.69
CA ILE A 113 -11.10 9.57 -4.88
C ILE A 113 -10.62 8.85 -6.15
N ILE A 114 -9.50 8.12 -6.10
CA ILE A 114 -9.04 7.30 -7.22
C ILE A 114 -9.85 6.00 -7.20
N SER A 115 -11.09 6.16 -7.64
CA SER A 115 -12.12 5.15 -7.80
C SER A 115 -12.17 4.71 -9.26
N ASN A 116 -11.12 4.04 -9.72
CA ASN A 116 -11.26 3.28 -10.96
C ASN A 116 -12.10 2.02 -10.66
N SER A 117 -13.06 1.69 -11.52
CA SER A 117 -13.85 0.46 -11.46
C SER A 117 -12.98 -0.80 -11.41
N VAL A 118 -11.77 -0.74 -11.99
CA VAL A 118 -10.74 -1.78 -11.93
C VAL A 118 -10.27 -2.06 -10.48
N LEU A 119 -10.25 -1.05 -9.61
CA LEU A 119 -9.80 -1.18 -8.22
C LEU A 119 -10.92 -1.58 -7.27
N THR A 120 -12.18 -1.54 -7.69
CA THR A 120 -13.35 -1.85 -6.84
C THR A 120 -13.30 -3.28 -6.32
N SER A 121 -12.93 -4.24 -7.16
CA SER A 121 -12.80 -5.64 -6.74
C SER A 121 -11.69 -5.85 -5.70
N LEU A 122 -10.58 -5.10 -5.81
CA LEU A 122 -9.48 -5.12 -4.85
C LEU A 122 -9.88 -4.44 -3.53
N LYS A 123 -10.59 -3.30 -3.59
CA LYS A 123 -11.12 -2.59 -2.41
C LYS A 123 -12.08 -3.47 -1.61
N ILE A 124 -13.01 -4.14 -2.29
CA ILE A 124 -13.96 -5.05 -1.65
C ILE A 124 -13.23 -6.22 -1.00
N LEU A 125 -12.24 -6.80 -1.69
CA LEU A 125 -11.45 -7.91 -1.17
C LEU A 125 -10.58 -7.50 0.03
N ALA A 126 -9.98 -6.31 0.00
CA ALA A 126 -9.13 -5.82 1.08
C ALA A 126 -9.92 -5.44 2.34
N ALA A 127 -11.19 -5.08 2.20
CA ALA A 127 -12.12 -4.90 3.32
C ALA A 127 -12.62 -6.23 3.92
N GLU A 128 -12.21 -7.39 3.37
CA GLU A 128 -12.53 -8.71 3.93
C GLU A 128 -11.56 -9.09 5.06
N GLY A 129 -11.87 -8.64 6.27
CA GLY A 129 -11.12 -9.02 7.47
C GLY A 129 -11.41 -10.42 8.04
N GLY A 130 -10.47 -10.87 8.86
CA GLY A 130 -10.61 -11.99 9.80
C GLY A 130 -10.12 -13.38 9.36
N TYR A 131 -9.64 -13.55 8.11
CA TYR A 131 -8.95 -14.80 7.70
C TYR A 131 -7.91 -14.51 6.61
N PRO A 132 -6.81 -13.83 6.94
CA PRO A 132 -5.88 -13.27 5.94
C PRO A 132 -5.21 -14.35 5.07
N HIS A 133 -4.91 -15.54 5.62
CA HIS A 133 -4.41 -16.68 4.83
C HIS A 133 -5.36 -17.09 3.68
N ARG A 134 -6.68 -17.00 3.89
CA ARG A 134 -7.69 -17.34 2.86
C ARG A 134 -7.77 -16.26 1.79
N VAL A 135 -7.67 -14.99 2.21
CA VAL A 135 -7.63 -13.83 1.31
C VAL A 135 -6.40 -13.92 0.41
N ILE A 136 -5.21 -14.14 0.99
CA ILE A 136 -3.96 -14.32 0.24
C ILE A 136 -4.06 -15.49 -0.76
N CYS A 137 -4.56 -16.66 -0.32
CA CYS A 137 -4.77 -17.80 -1.24
C CYS A 137 -5.78 -17.48 -2.36
N TYR A 138 -6.84 -16.73 -2.05
CA TYR A 138 -7.81 -16.29 -3.04
C TYR A 138 -7.19 -15.34 -4.06
N CYS A 139 -6.35 -14.40 -3.61
CA CYS A 139 -5.60 -13.48 -4.45
C CYS A 139 -4.70 -14.23 -5.45
N PHE A 140 -3.84 -15.13 -4.96
CA PHE A 140 -3.00 -15.94 -5.85
C PHE A 140 -3.85 -16.73 -6.86
N LYS A 141 -4.92 -17.39 -6.42
CA LYS A 141 -5.73 -18.24 -7.30
C LYS A 141 -6.53 -17.48 -8.36
N ASN A 142 -7.14 -16.34 -8.03
CA ASN A 142 -8.18 -15.71 -8.86
C ASN A 142 -7.79 -14.34 -9.39
N LEU A 143 -6.72 -13.71 -8.88
CA LEU A 143 -6.26 -12.39 -9.31
C LEU A 143 -4.94 -12.43 -10.08
N LEU A 144 -4.11 -13.45 -9.87
CA LEU A 144 -2.98 -13.75 -10.76
C LEU A 144 -3.41 -14.81 -11.77
N GLU A 145 -2.88 -14.74 -13.00
CA GLU A 145 -3.25 -15.70 -14.05
C GLU A 145 -2.96 -17.15 -13.64
N ASP A 146 -4.03 -17.90 -13.36
CA ASP A 146 -4.09 -19.35 -13.25
C ASP A 146 -3.09 -20.01 -12.28
N TYR A 147 -2.88 -19.47 -11.07
CA TYR A 147 -2.20 -20.26 -10.03
C TYR A 147 -3.12 -21.39 -9.55
N PRO A 148 -2.88 -22.67 -9.93
CA PRO A 148 -3.74 -23.73 -9.48
C PRO A 148 -3.57 -23.92 -7.97
N PRO A 149 -4.61 -24.38 -7.25
CA PRO A 149 -4.52 -24.70 -5.83
C PRO A 149 -3.35 -25.62 -5.47
N ALA A 150 -2.97 -26.52 -6.39
CA ALA A 150 -1.81 -27.39 -6.23
C ALA A 150 -0.48 -26.61 -6.21
N LYS A 151 -0.33 -25.58 -7.06
CA LYS A 151 0.86 -24.72 -7.09
C LYS A 151 1.00 -23.97 -5.77
N ILE A 152 -0.09 -23.35 -5.29
CA ILE A 152 -0.11 -22.67 -3.99
C ILE A 152 0.25 -23.66 -2.86
N ALA A 153 -0.34 -24.86 -2.87
CA ALA A 153 -0.08 -25.92 -1.90
C ALA A 153 1.33 -26.54 -1.97
N ASN A 154 2.13 -26.27 -3.00
CA ASN A 154 3.45 -26.87 -3.14
C ASN A 154 4.56 -25.83 -3.01
N GLU A 155 4.37 -24.65 -3.61
CA GLU A 155 5.43 -23.63 -3.74
C GLU A 155 5.35 -22.55 -2.66
N LEU A 156 4.16 -22.31 -2.10
CA LEU A 156 3.92 -21.15 -1.23
C LEU A 156 3.76 -21.53 0.24
N LEU A 157 3.68 -22.82 0.58
CA LEU A 157 3.42 -23.31 1.94
C LEU A 157 4.46 -22.89 2.99
N SER A 158 5.73 -22.98 2.63
CA SER A 158 6.86 -22.71 3.53
C SER A 158 7.20 -21.22 3.61
N LYS A 159 6.42 -20.36 2.95
CA LYS A 159 6.56 -18.92 3.04
C LYS A 159 5.64 -18.40 4.13
N ASN A 160 6.09 -17.35 4.80
CA ASN A 160 5.23 -16.65 5.73
C ASN A 160 4.23 -15.75 4.98
N LEU A 161 3.12 -15.41 5.63
CA LEU A 161 2.03 -14.65 5.03
C LEU A 161 2.46 -13.24 4.57
N ASP A 162 3.42 -12.59 5.21
CA ASP A 162 3.98 -11.29 4.81
C ASP A 162 4.72 -11.39 3.48
N ILE A 163 5.62 -12.36 3.36
CA ILE A 163 6.36 -12.64 2.12
C ILE A 163 5.38 -13.01 1.01
N LEU A 164 4.32 -13.76 1.32
CA LEU A 164 3.29 -14.09 0.35
C LEU A 164 2.49 -12.87 -0.09
N LEU A 165 2.17 -11.96 0.84
CA LEU A 165 1.47 -10.72 0.52
C LEU A 165 2.34 -9.80 -0.33
N ASP A 166 3.62 -9.62 0.02
CA ASP A 166 4.57 -8.83 -0.77
C ASP A 166 4.72 -9.43 -2.19
N LEU A 167 4.92 -10.75 -2.28
CA LEU A 167 5.01 -11.46 -3.56
C LEU A 167 3.75 -11.29 -4.42
N PHE A 168 2.56 -11.34 -3.81
CA PHE A 168 1.31 -11.09 -4.52
C PHE A 168 1.25 -9.65 -5.04
N ILE A 169 1.56 -8.67 -4.19
CA ILE A 169 1.50 -7.24 -4.56
C ILE A 169 2.42 -6.95 -5.74
N ASP A 170 3.64 -7.47 -5.70
CA ASP A 170 4.63 -7.33 -6.78
C ASP A 170 4.12 -7.97 -8.09
N ASN A 171 3.69 -9.24 -8.03
CA ASN A 171 3.22 -9.98 -9.22
C ASN A 171 1.97 -9.34 -9.81
N TYR A 172 1.01 -8.96 -8.98
CA TYR A 172 -0.26 -8.38 -9.44
C TYR A 172 -0.04 -7.00 -10.04
N SER A 173 0.83 -6.18 -9.43
CA SER A 173 1.23 -4.89 -10.00
C SER A 173 1.90 -5.06 -11.36
N TYR A 174 2.73 -6.08 -11.52
CA TYR A 174 3.39 -6.40 -12.78
C TYR A 174 2.39 -6.86 -13.86
N GLU A 175 1.52 -7.83 -13.56
CA GLU A 175 0.56 -8.39 -14.52
C GLU A 175 -0.51 -7.39 -14.97
N THR A 176 -0.98 -6.54 -14.06
CA THR A 176 -2.08 -5.60 -14.33
C THR A 176 -1.62 -4.20 -14.72
N GLU A 177 -0.31 -3.94 -14.69
CA GLU A 177 0.31 -2.62 -14.83
C GLU A 177 -0.19 -1.57 -13.82
N ILE A 178 -1.00 -1.99 -12.84
CA ILE A 178 -1.45 -1.11 -11.76
C ILE A 178 -0.24 -0.79 -10.90
N PRO A 179 0.02 0.48 -10.58
CA PRO A 179 1.21 0.81 -9.83
C PRO A 179 1.23 0.19 -8.43
N LEU A 180 2.43 -0.26 -8.03
CA LEU A 180 2.70 -0.96 -6.79
C LEU A 180 2.13 -0.24 -5.56
N LEU A 181 2.23 1.10 -5.53
CA LEU A 181 1.74 1.91 -4.43
C LEU A 181 0.24 1.70 -4.16
N TYR A 182 -0.57 1.66 -5.22
CA TYR A 182 -2.02 1.48 -5.08
C TYR A 182 -2.36 0.08 -4.60
N VAL A 183 -1.75 -0.94 -5.20
CA VAL A 183 -1.99 -2.34 -4.80
C VAL A 183 -1.61 -2.52 -3.34
N ALA A 184 -0.46 -2.01 -2.93
CA ALA A 184 0.02 -2.13 -1.56
C ALA A 184 -0.77 -1.29 -0.55
N TYR A 185 -1.28 -0.12 -0.94
CA TYR A 185 -2.16 0.69 -0.09
C TYR A 185 -3.51 0.01 0.12
N LEU A 186 -4.10 -0.57 -0.92
CA LEU A 186 -5.36 -1.29 -0.81
C LEU A 186 -5.24 -2.48 0.14
N PHE A 187 -4.15 -3.23 0.07
CA PHE A 187 -3.90 -4.36 0.96
C PHE A 187 -3.34 -3.97 2.34
N GLU A 188 -3.29 -2.68 2.68
CA GLU A 188 -2.89 -2.23 4.02
C GLU A 188 -3.85 -2.74 5.09
N THR A 189 -5.17 -2.76 4.84
CA THR A 189 -6.15 -3.32 5.78
C THR A 189 -5.95 -4.82 5.99
N VAL A 190 -5.60 -5.57 4.94
CA VAL A 190 -5.26 -7.00 5.05
C VAL A 190 -3.98 -7.20 5.86
N ARG A 191 -3.02 -6.28 5.74
CA ARG A 191 -1.79 -6.25 6.55
C ARG A 191 -2.08 -5.89 8.01
N ASP A 192 -2.95 -4.92 8.24
CA ASP A 192 -3.40 -4.54 9.57
C ASP A 192 -4.20 -5.69 10.22
N ASP A 193 -4.99 -6.44 9.46
CA ASP A 193 -5.73 -7.63 9.91
C ASP A 193 -4.84 -8.85 10.13
N LEU A 194 -3.76 -9.00 9.34
CA LEU A 194 -2.67 -9.91 9.71
C LEU A 194 -2.23 -9.54 11.13
N ASP A 195 -2.00 -8.27 11.45
CA ASP A 195 -1.48 -7.87 12.76
C ASP A 195 -2.54 -7.75 13.89
N SER A 196 -3.85 -7.61 13.62
CA SER A 196 -4.87 -7.22 14.63
C SER A 196 -5.56 -8.35 15.40
N GLU A 197 -5.93 -9.48 14.76
CA GLU A 197 -6.71 -10.56 15.41
C GLU A 197 -6.02 -11.15 16.65
N LEU A 198 -4.71 -11.06 16.68
CA LEU A 198 -3.84 -11.58 17.72
C LEU A 198 -3.68 -10.61 18.89
N ASN A 199 -3.72 -9.30 18.63
CA ASN A 199 -3.78 -8.26 19.68
C ASN A 199 -5.11 -8.31 20.45
N ASP A 200 -6.22 -8.56 19.76
CA ASP A 200 -7.54 -8.71 20.38
C ASP A 200 -7.62 -9.93 21.31
N LEU A 201 -6.96 -11.04 20.96
CA LEU A 201 -6.90 -12.23 21.82
C LEU A 201 -6.04 -12.00 23.07
N VAL A 202 -4.94 -11.24 22.99
CA VAL A 202 -4.13 -10.84 24.16
C VAL A 202 -4.93 -9.93 25.07
N TYR A 203 -5.57 -8.91 24.51
CA TYR A 203 -6.39 -7.98 25.29
C TYR A 203 -7.50 -8.71 26.05
N LYS A 204 -8.12 -9.71 25.41
CA LYS A 204 -9.26 -10.45 25.95
C LYS A 204 -8.88 -11.55 26.95
N TYR A 205 -7.73 -12.22 26.78
CA TYR A 205 -7.38 -13.41 27.55
C TYR A 205 -6.06 -13.29 28.34
N GLY A 206 -5.19 -12.33 28.00
CA GLY A 206 -3.85 -12.18 28.59
C GLY A 206 -3.84 -11.77 30.07
N ASN A 207 -4.93 -11.17 30.56
CA ASN A 207 -5.08 -10.77 31.96
C ASN A 207 -5.42 -11.94 32.91
N TYR A 208 -5.73 -13.14 32.38
CA TYR A 208 -6.29 -14.23 33.19
C TYR A 208 -5.37 -15.47 33.30
N ASN A 209 -4.28 -15.54 32.54
CA ASN A 209 -3.38 -16.70 32.58
C ASN A 209 -1.97 -16.33 32.07
N GLU A 210 -1.02 -16.14 32.99
CA GLU A 210 0.37 -15.76 32.70
C GLU A 210 1.13 -16.77 31.82
N ASP A 211 0.81 -18.06 31.92
CA ASP A 211 1.44 -19.10 31.11
C ASP A 211 0.88 -19.12 29.68
N PHE A 212 -0.44 -18.87 29.53
CA PHE A 212 -1.06 -18.60 28.23
C PHE A 212 -0.47 -17.35 27.60
N THR A 213 -0.31 -16.26 28.36
CA THR A 213 0.31 -15.02 27.90
C THR A 213 1.74 -15.26 27.44
N LYS A 214 2.58 -16.01 28.15
CA LYS A 214 3.97 -16.30 27.70
C LYS A 214 4.05 -17.16 26.44
N ILE A 215 3.17 -18.16 26.29
CA ILE A 215 3.13 -19.01 25.10
C ILE A 215 2.61 -18.22 23.90
N VAL A 216 1.53 -17.47 24.10
CA VAL A 216 0.91 -16.65 23.06
C VAL A 216 1.84 -15.48 22.72
N GLU A 217 2.49 -14.79 23.67
CA GLU A 217 3.52 -13.76 23.42
C GLU A 217 4.70 -14.28 22.60
N LYS A 218 5.12 -15.53 22.82
CA LYS A 218 6.18 -16.14 22.02
C LYS A 218 5.72 -16.44 20.58
N ILE A 219 4.47 -16.90 20.42
CA ILE A 219 3.83 -17.08 19.11
C ILE A 219 3.53 -15.73 18.43
N LEU A 220 3.27 -14.67 19.20
CA LEU A 220 2.97 -13.29 18.80
C LEU A 220 4.20 -12.45 18.48
N SER A 221 5.32 -12.70 19.16
CA SER A 221 6.59 -12.02 18.90
C SER A 221 7.08 -12.27 17.47
N THR A 222 6.60 -13.37 16.89
CA THR A 222 6.46 -13.60 15.46
C THR A 222 5.10 -13.05 14.99
N ARG A 223 5.10 -11.86 14.36
CA ARG A 223 3.93 -11.24 13.70
C ARG A 223 3.06 -12.29 12.98
N THR A 224 1.74 -12.16 12.93
CA THR A 224 0.89 -13.13 12.20
C THR A 224 1.30 -13.24 10.74
N GLY A 225 1.78 -12.14 10.15
CA GLY A 225 2.45 -12.10 8.85
C GLY A 225 3.69 -13.00 8.76
N SER A 226 4.41 -13.24 9.85
CA SER A 226 5.53 -14.19 9.93
C SER A 226 5.10 -15.66 10.10
N THR A 227 3.82 -15.96 10.25
CA THR A 227 3.30 -17.34 10.30
C THR A 227 3.41 -18.01 8.93
N LEU A 228 3.89 -19.26 8.90
CA LEU A 228 3.93 -20.05 7.67
C LEU A 228 2.53 -20.44 7.21
N LEU A 229 2.28 -20.39 5.90
CA LEU A 229 1.01 -20.81 5.32
C LEU A 229 0.68 -22.28 5.64
N GLU A 230 1.68 -23.16 5.75
CA GLU A 230 1.50 -24.56 6.10
C GLU A 230 0.87 -24.79 7.49
N ASN A 231 1.07 -23.87 8.43
CA ASN A 231 0.53 -23.99 9.79
C ASN A 231 -1.00 -23.97 9.81
N TYR A 232 -1.65 -23.46 8.76
CA TYR A 232 -3.10 -23.39 8.64
C TYR A 232 -3.77 -24.66 8.11
N PHE A 233 -2.99 -25.67 7.68
CA PHE A 233 -3.54 -26.91 7.11
C PHE A 233 -3.83 -28.01 8.14
N SER A 234 -3.34 -27.89 9.37
CA SER A 234 -3.42 -28.95 10.40
C SER A 234 -2.89 -30.31 9.89
N ILE A 235 -2.94 -31.36 10.72
CA ILE A 235 -2.23 -32.65 10.53
C ILE A 235 -2.58 -33.38 9.21
N ASP A 236 -3.70 -33.06 8.54
CA ASP A 236 -4.10 -33.70 7.28
C ASP A 236 -3.42 -33.06 6.06
N GLN A 237 -2.17 -33.47 5.83
CA GLN A 237 -1.32 -32.97 4.76
C GLN A 237 -1.72 -33.46 3.35
N LYS A 238 -2.65 -34.41 3.21
CA LYS A 238 -2.94 -35.05 1.91
C LYS A 238 -3.92 -34.26 1.04
N ASN A 239 -4.70 -33.35 1.61
CA ASN A 239 -5.77 -32.63 0.90
C ASN A 239 -5.59 -31.11 0.84
N LYS A 240 -4.34 -30.61 0.90
CA LYS A 240 -4.03 -29.18 0.89
C LYS A 240 -4.63 -28.43 -0.31
N PRO A 241 -4.58 -28.94 -1.56
CA PRO A 241 -5.20 -28.26 -2.70
C PRO A 241 -6.72 -28.13 -2.55
N GLN A 242 -7.43 -29.15 -2.04
CA GLN A 242 -8.88 -29.07 -1.81
C GLN A 242 -9.22 -28.05 -0.71
N ILE A 243 -8.42 -27.96 0.34
CA ILE A 243 -8.58 -26.96 1.41
C ILE A 243 -8.47 -25.54 0.83
N ILE A 244 -7.49 -25.28 -0.04
CA ILE A 244 -7.35 -23.98 -0.72
C ILE A 244 -8.55 -23.67 -1.61
N VAL A 245 -9.08 -24.65 -2.36
CA VAL A 245 -10.31 -24.46 -3.14
C VAL A 245 -11.48 -24.04 -2.24
N MET A 246 -11.65 -24.71 -1.12
CA MET A 246 -12.69 -24.40 -0.14
C MET A 246 -12.50 -22.99 0.45
N TRP A 247 -11.28 -22.60 0.81
CA TRP A 247 -10.98 -21.25 1.30
C TRP A 247 -11.36 -20.19 0.26
N CYS A 248 -10.96 -20.40 -1.00
CA CYS A 248 -11.28 -19.46 -2.07
C CYS A 248 -12.79 -19.33 -2.29
N LYS A 249 -13.54 -20.45 -2.22
CA LYS A 249 -15.00 -20.45 -2.34
C LYS A 249 -15.65 -19.63 -1.21
N ARG A 250 -15.18 -19.80 0.02
CA ARG A 250 -15.69 -19.04 1.18
C ARG A 250 -15.46 -17.54 1.06
N VAL A 251 -14.28 -17.12 0.59
CA VAL A 251 -13.99 -15.70 0.32
C VAL A 251 -14.95 -15.15 -0.74
N LYS A 252 -15.12 -15.88 -1.86
CA LYS A 252 -16.04 -15.50 -2.93
C LYS A 252 -17.50 -15.34 -2.45
N GLU A 253 -18.01 -16.32 -1.71
CA GLU A 253 -19.38 -16.28 -1.18
C GLU A 253 -19.58 -15.10 -0.22
N ARG A 254 -18.58 -14.79 0.60
CA ARG A 254 -18.63 -13.66 1.53
C ARG A 254 -18.68 -12.32 0.80
N ILE A 255 -17.82 -12.14 -0.20
CA ILE A 255 -17.82 -10.95 -1.07
C ILE A 255 -19.20 -10.75 -1.69
N ILE A 256 -19.77 -11.79 -2.32
CA ILE A 256 -21.10 -11.72 -2.94
C ILE A 256 -22.15 -11.30 -1.91
N ASN A 257 -22.17 -11.94 -0.73
CA ASN A 257 -23.16 -11.67 0.29
C ASN A 257 -23.06 -10.23 0.83
N LYS A 258 -21.85 -9.71 1.05
CA LYS A 258 -21.65 -8.32 1.47
C LYS A 258 -22.03 -7.33 0.38
N THR A 259 -21.66 -7.59 -0.88
CA THR A 259 -22.09 -6.75 -2.01
C THR A 259 -23.62 -6.72 -2.10
N LEU A 260 -24.29 -7.86 -1.98
CA LEU A 260 -25.76 -7.92 -1.99
C LEU A 260 -26.36 -7.19 -0.78
N ALA A 261 -25.74 -7.25 0.40
CA ALA A 261 -26.19 -6.51 1.58
C ALA A 261 -26.05 -5.00 1.37
N PHE A 262 -24.90 -4.54 0.86
CA PHE A 262 -24.65 -3.14 0.51
C PHE A 262 -25.67 -2.62 -0.51
N LEU A 263 -25.94 -3.39 -1.57
CA LEU A 263 -26.90 -3.02 -2.62
C LEU A 263 -28.35 -3.02 -2.14
N LYS A 264 -28.68 -3.70 -1.04
CA LYS A 264 -30.02 -3.74 -0.45
C LYS A 264 -30.27 -2.63 0.57
N ASP A 265 -29.21 -1.99 1.06
CA ASP A 265 -29.34 -0.88 1.98
C ASP A 265 -29.76 0.38 1.20
N LYS A 266 -31.00 0.82 1.43
CA LYS A 266 -31.61 1.96 0.73
C LYS A 266 -30.91 3.27 1.04
N ASN A 267 -30.15 3.38 2.13
CA ASN A 267 -29.45 4.61 2.49
C ASN A 267 -28.18 4.84 1.66
N ASN A 268 -27.63 3.81 1.02
CA ASN A 268 -26.43 3.92 0.19
C ASN A 268 -26.67 4.56 -1.20
N TYR A 269 -27.94 4.82 -1.55
CA TYR A 269 -28.34 5.44 -2.83
C TYR A 269 -28.77 6.91 -2.70
N PHE A 270 -28.77 7.49 -1.49
CA PHE A 270 -29.22 8.86 -1.23
C PHE A 270 -28.11 9.75 -0.64
N GLU A 271 -26.92 9.74 -1.24
CA GLU A 271 -25.98 10.86 -1.13
C GLU A 271 -25.37 11.10 -2.53
N VAL A 272 -26.07 11.92 -3.32
CA VAL A 272 -25.53 12.65 -4.48
C VAL A 272 -25.74 14.13 -4.21
#